data_AF-A0A960MQJ4-F1
#
_entry.id   AF-A0A960MQJ4-F1
#
_cell.length_a   1.000
_cell.length_b   1.000
_cell.length_c   1.000
_cell.angle_alpha   90.00
_cell.angle_beta   90.00
_cell.angle_gamma   90.00
#
_symmetry.space_group_name_H-M   'P 1'
#
loop_
_entity.id
_entity.type
_entity.pdbx_description
1 polymer ?
#
loop_
_entity_poly.entity_id
_entity_poly.type
_entity_poly.pdbx_seq_one_letter_code
_entity_poly.pdbx_strand_id
1 'polypeptide(L)' 'MKNIILIGLLFLFLVGCTTNSALMTRDKYAEVSVGMSAEDLEKQFGRPYKIVSKGEGTETYEYVEKI' A
#
# COMPACT_ATOMS: atom_id res chain seq x y z
N MET A 1 14.77 -3.83 -38.11
CA MET A 1 15.43 -3.09 -37.00
C MET A 1 14.51 -2.15 -36.23
N LYS A 2 13.48 -1.54 -36.85
CA LYS A 2 12.53 -0.63 -36.19
C LYS A 2 11.61 -1.31 -35.14
N ASN A 3 11.33 -2.60 -35.32
CA ASN A 3 10.40 -3.35 -34.46
C ASN A 3 11.06 -3.88 -33.17
N ILE A 4 12.39 -3.94 -33.12
CA ILE A 4 13.14 -4.43 -31.94
C ILE A 4 13.16 -3.36 -30.83
N ILE A 5 13.21 -2.08 -31.21
CA ILE A 5 13.16 -0.94 -30.27
C ILE A 5 11.79 -0.86 -29.58
N LEU A 6 10.70 -1.17 -30.31
CA LEU A 6 9.35 -1.13 -29.76
C LEU A 6 9.11 -2.21 -28.68
N ILE A 7 9.75 -3.38 -28.83
CA ILE A 7 9.64 -4.48 -27.87
C ILE A 7 10.41 -4.16 -26.59
N GLY A 8 11.56 -3.50 -26.68
CA GLY A 8 12.33 -3.06 -25.50
C GLY A 8 11.58 -2.05 -24.63
N LEU A 9 10.77 -1.18 -25.23
CA LEU A 9 9.96 -0.19 -24.50
C LEU A 9 8.79 -0.85 -23.75
N LEU A 10 8.24 -1.95 -24.27
CA LEU A 10 7.11 -2.67 -23.65
C LEU A 10 7.51 -3.40 -22.36
N PHE A 11 8.76 -3.90 -22.28
CA PHE A 11 9.27 -4.56 -21.07
C PHE A 11 9.57 -3.59 -19.92
N LEU A 12 9.76 -2.29 -20.19
CA LEU A 12 10.01 -1.29 -19.15
C LEU A 12 8.76 -0.95 -18.32
N PHE A 13 7.56 -1.19 -18.85
CA PHE A 13 6.28 -0.89 -18.17
C PHE A 13 5.79 -2.00 -17.22
N LEU A 14 6.47 -3.15 -17.16
CA LEU A 14 6.01 -4.34 -16.41
C LEU A 14 6.64 -4.49 -15.02
N VAL A 15 7.56 -3.60 -14.60
CA VAL A 15 8.34 -3.78 -13.35
C VAL A 15 7.69 -3.11 -12.12
N GLY A 16 6.48 -2.57 -12.24
CA GLY A 16 5.95 -1.60 -11.27
C GLY A 16 4.93 -2.07 -10.24
N CYS A 17 4.47 -3.32 -10.22
CA CYS A 17 3.49 -3.79 -9.23
C CYS A 17 4.16 -4.59 -8.11
N THR A 18 5.11 -3.98 -7.39
CA THR A 18 5.56 -4.55 -6.12
C THR A 18 4.57 -4.12 -5.04
N THR A 19 3.66 -5.03 -4.66
CA THR A 19 2.80 -4.83 -3.50
C THR A 19 3.66 -5.07 -2.26
N ASN A 20 4.48 -4.08 -1.92
CA ASN A 20 5.28 -4.12 -0.70
C ASN A 20 4.33 -3.85 0.49
N SER A 21 3.63 -4.89 0.93
CA SER A 21 2.83 -4.84 2.16
C SER A 21 3.81 -4.85 3.32
N ALA A 22 4.24 -3.66 3.75
CA ALA A 22 4.92 -3.54 5.03
C ALA A 22 4.01 -4.14 6.10
N LEU A 23 4.56 -5.04 6.90
CA LEU A 23 3.80 -5.71 7.95
C LEU A 23 3.65 -4.76 9.13
N MET A 24 2.40 -4.58 9.55
CA MET A 24 2.07 -3.93 10.82
C MET A 24 2.45 -4.88 11.96
N THR A 25 3.19 -4.37 12.93
CA THR A 25 3.51 -5.07 14.18
C THR A 25 2.98 -4.27 15.35
N ARG A 26 2.85 -4.90 16.52
CA ARG A 26 2.40 -4.21 17.74
C ARG A 26 3.25 -2.99 18.08
N ASP A 27 4.58 -3.08 17.92
CA ASP A 27 5.49 -1.99 18.25
C ASP A 27 5.32 -0.80 17.29
N LYS A 28 5.13 -1.06 15.99
CA LYS A 28 4.85 -0.02 15.00
C LYS A 28 3.48 0.62 15.21
N TYR A 29 2.49 -0.17 15.61
CA TYR A 29 1.17 0.36 15.94
C TYR A 29 1.23 1.38 17.10
N ALA A 30 2.15 1.21 18.04
CA ALA A 30 2.35 2.17 19.13
C ALA A 30 2.84 3.56 18.65
N GLU A 31 3.35 3.66 17.41
CA GLU A 31 3.76 4.92 16.79
C GLU A 31 2.59 5.65 16.11
N VAL A 32 1.44 4.99 15.94
CA VAL A 32 0.25 5.58 15.31
C VAL A 32 -0.37 6.62 16.23
N SER A 33 -0.55 7.84 15.70
CA SER A 33 -1.15 8.95 16.43
C SER A 33 -2.54 9.29 15.87
N VAL A 34 -3.46 9.67 16.76
CA VAL A 34 -4.78 10.17 16.36
C VAL A 34 -4.61 11.44 15.54
N GLY A 35 -5.30 11.51 14.40
CA GLY A 35 -5.20 12.64 13.46
C GLY A 35 -4.19 12.43 12.33
N MET A 36 -3.43 11.34 12.33
CA MET A 36 -2.63 10.94 11.18
C MET A 36 -3.53 10.67 9.97
N SER A 37 -3.11 11.11 8.78
CA SER A 37 -3.86 10.86 7.55
C SER A 37 -3.74 9.39 7.12
N ALA A 38 -4.71 8.90 6.35
CA ALA A 38 -4.66 7.56 5.78
C ALA A 38 -3.44 7.38 4.85
N GLU A 39 -3.07 8.41 4.11
CA GLU A 39 -1.90 8.40 3.21
C GLU A 39 -0.59 8.22 4.00
N ASP A 40 -0.45 8.94 5.11
CA ASP A 40 0.74 8.82 5.98
C ASP A 40 0.82 7.44 6.62
N LEU A 41 -0.32 6.88 7.05
CA LEU A 41 -0.40 5.52 7.57
C LEU A 41 0.06 4.49 6.52
N GLU A 42 -0.44 4.60 5.29
CA GLU A 42 -0.05 3.69 4.21
C GLU A 42 1.42 3.80 3.83
N LYS A 43 1.96 5.02 3.85
CA LYS A 43 3.36 5.29 3.52
C LYS A 43 4.32 4.75 4.59
N GLN A 44 3.97 4.91 5.86
CA GLN A 44 4.83 4.51 6.98
C GLN A 44 4.68 3.04 7.35
N PHE A 45 3.45 2.51 7.32
CA PHE A 45 3.13 1.18 7.82
C PHE A 45 2.69 0.20 6.74
N GLY A 46 2.54 0.64 5.49
CA GLY A 46 2.11 -0.18 4.36
C GLY A 46 0.59 -0.18 4.18
N ARG A 47 0.15 -0.83 3.10
CA ARG A 47 -1.28 -0.95 2.80
C ARG A 47 -2.00 -1.81 3.85
N PRO A 48 -3.22 -1.42 4.28
CA PRO A 48 -4.03 -2.22 5.17
C PRO A 48 -4.38 -3.58 4.55
N TYR A 49 -4.69 -4.55 5.40
CA TYR A 49 -5.25 -5.83 4.98
C TYR A 49 -6.60 -5.65 4.29
N LYS A 50 -7.43 -4.73 4.81
CA LYS A 50 -8.76 -4.46 4.30
C LYS A 50 -9.17 -3.02 4.56
N ILE A 51 -9.88 -2.42 3.62
CA ILE A 51 -10.58 -1.13 3.81
C ILE A 51 -12.08 -1.41 3.74
N VAL A 52 -12.83 -0.96 4.75
CA VAL A 52 -14.28 -1.12 4.84
C VAL A 52 -14.93 0.26 4.88
N SER A 53 -15.74 0.58 3.88
CA SER A 53 -16.60 1.76 3.92
C SER A 53 -17.77 1.52 4.89
N LYS A 54 -18.00 2.46 5.81
CA LYS A 54 -19.10 2.41 6.78
C LYS A 54 -20.30 3.26 6.36
N GLY A 55 -20.26 3.86 5.16
CA GLY A 55 -21.22 4.88 4.74
C GLY A 55 -20.84 6.28 5.25
N GLU A 56 -21.52 7.31 4.73
CA GLU A 56 -21.36 8.71 5.15
C GLU A 56 -19.90 9.23 5.08
N GLY A 57 -19.11 8.73 4.13
CA GLY A 57 -17.71 9.14 3.93
C GLY A 57 -16.74 8.62 4.99
N THR A 58 -17.16 7.69 5.85
CA THR A 58 -16.29 7.06 6.85
C THR A 58 -15.74 5.74 6.35
N GLU A 59 -14.43 5.54 6.51
CA GLU A 59 -13.74 4.30 6.16
C GLU A 59 -13.00 3.73 7.37
N THR A 60 -12.84 2.40 7.40
CA THR A 60 -12.06 1.69 8.42
C THR A 60 -10.93 0.93 7.74
N TYR A 61 -9.71 1.21 8.17
CA TYR A 61 -8.47 0.61 7.66
C TYR A 61 -8.03 -0.47 8.65
N GLU A 62 -8.12 -1.73 8.24
CA GLU A 62 -7.83 -2.89 9.07
C GLU A 62 -6.42 -3.40 8.80
N TYR A 63 -5.60 -3.45 9.85
CA TYR A 63 -4.25 -4.01 9.82
C TYR A 63 -4.22 -5.28 10.65
N VAL A 64 -3.56 -6.31 10.13
CA VAL A 64 -3.44 -7.61 10.80
C VAL A 64 -1.96 -7.90 11.02
N GLU A 65 -1.58 -8.09 12.29
CA GLU A 65 -0.27 -8.63 12.64
C GLU A 65 -0.25 -10.13 12.32
N LYS A 66 0.77 -10.57 11.55
CA LYS A 66 1.02 -12.00 11.33
C LYS A 66 2.07 -12.46 12.34
N ILE A 67 1.67 -13.38 13.22
CA ILE A 67 2.52 -14.05 14.20
C ILE A 67 2.99 -15.39 13.63
#